data_AF-A0A7C5BCM1-F1
#
_entry.id   AF-A0A7C5BCM1-F1
#
_cell.length_a   1.000
_cell.length_b   1.000
_cell.length_c   1.000
_cell.angle_alpha   90.00
_cell.angle_beta   90.00
_cell.angle_gamma   90.00
#
_symmetry.space_group_name_H-M   'P 1'
#
loop_
_entity.id
_entity.type
_entity.pdbx_description
1 polymer ?
#
loop_
_entity_poly.entity_id
_entity_poly.type
_entity_poly.pdbx_seq_one_letter_code
_entity_poly.pdbx_strand_id
1 'polypeptide(L)'
;MSSKKTVDPVTSIEKNLSKLKKNSFITYESIVKDFQKAPTAAQAKKVKTVAKKHNINVVSASEYAKVVSDKKEQRLEAQRVAASEQELEDDFDITKDKELLEWSRSDSPVRMYLREMGKIPLLTKEEEVELSQRIEEGEDIIIDAICSVPYLVDYILNYKEPLLNRERRVKELFKSFEDGDESADDTTESEGADKEEGEESAPVESKKVDKRVTQVVERFKALEKAKKEWIKEKEKFEKALEDGEDREDTIF
;
A
#
# COMPACT_ATOMS: atom_id res chain seq x y z
N MET A 1 22.27 59.65 -14.88
CA MET A 1 21.29 58.63 -15.32
C MET A 1 21.70 58.08 -16.69
N SER A 2 21.45 56.80 -16.87
CA SER A 2 22.03 55.89 -17.87
C SER A 2 21.53 56.12 -19.29
N SER A 3 22.44 56.33 -20.26
CA SER A 3 22.13 56.30 -21.70
C SER A 3 22.58 54.95 -22.26
N LYS A 4 21.63 54.00 -22.35
CA LYS A 4 21.87 52.67 -22.93
C LYS A 4 22.07 52.82 -24.44
N LYS A 5 23.23 52.37 -24.95
CA LYS A 5 23.55 52.21 -26.37
C LYS A 5 22.36 51.62 -27.14
N THR A 6 21.86 52.35 -28.14
CA THR A 6 20.89 51.86 -29.11
C THR A 6 21.60 50.87 -30.04
N VAL A 7 21.56 49.58 -29.69
CA VAL A 7 22.01 48.50 -30.57
C VAL A 7 20.98 48.35 -31.68
N ASP A 8 21.42 48.35 -32.94
CA ASP A 8 20.53 48.16 -34.09
C ASP A 8 19.71 46.86 -33.93
N PRO A 9 18.38 46.90 -34.06
CA PRO A 9 17.53 45.74 -33.80
C PRO A 9 17.88 44.54 -34.71
N VAL A 10 18.39 44.81 -35.91
CA VAL A 10 18.82 43.77 -36.86
C VAL A 10 20.08 43.03 -36.40
N THR A 11 21.05 43.70 -35.77
CA THR A 11 22.28 43.03 -35.29
C THR A 11 22.03 42.20 -34.03
N SER A 12 21.05 42.59 -33.21
CA SER A 12 20.58 41.80 -32.06
C SER A 12 19.90 40.51 -32.52
N ILE A 13 19.06 40.58 -33.56
CA ILE A 13 18.39 39.42 -34.14
C ILE A 13 19.39 38.46 -34.80
N GLU A 14 20.41 38.98 -35.49
CA GLU A 14 21.51 38.17 -36.03
C GLU A 14 22.27 37.40 -34.95
N LYS A 15 22.54 38.03 -33.79
CA LYS A 15 23.16 37.37 -32.63
C LYS A 15 22.25 36.32 -31.98
N ASN A 16 20.93 36.53 -31.99
CA ASN A 16 19.98 35.57 -31.44
C ASN A 16 19.79 34.37 -32.39
N LEU A 17 19.73 34.62 -33.71
CA LEU A 17 19.66 33.57 -34.72
C LEU A 17 20.94 32.73 -34.77
N SER A 18 22.11 33.31 -34.56
CA SER A 18 23.39 32.56 -34.57
C SER A 18 23.58 31.62 -33.37
N LYS A 19 22.86 31.85 -32.26
CA LYS A 19 22.87 30.99 -31.07
C LYS A 19 21.96 29.76 -31.20
N LEU A 20 21.01 29.79 -32.13
CA LEU A 20 20.05 28.69 -32.30
C LEU A 20 20.68 27.52 -33.07
N LYS A 21 20.26 26.30 -32.73
CA LYS A 21 20.68 25.09 -33.43
C LYS A 21 20.17 25.11 -34.89
N LYS A 22 20.94 24.53 -35.81
CA LYS A 22 20.52 24.32 -37.20
C LYS A 22 19.17 23.58 -37.22
N ASN A 23 18.23 23.98 -38.08
CA ASN A 23 16.86 23.46 -38.18
C ASN A 23 15.94 23.76 -36.97
N SER A 24 16.26 24.78 -36.16
CA SER A 24 15.34 25.28 -35.13
C SER A 24 14.19 26.07 -35.75
N PHE A 25 13.06 26.12 -35.04
CA PHE A 25 11.90 26.95 -35.37
C PHE A 25 11.92 28.24 -34.53
N ILE A 26 11.52 29.36 -35.13
CA ILE A 26 11.35 30.65 -34.44
C ILE A 26 10.03 31.29 -34.87
N THR A 27 9.33 31.95 -33.95
CA THR A 27 8.01 32.53 -34.26
C THR A 27 8.12 33.98 -34.76
N TYR A 28 7.25 34.38 -35.70
CA TYR A 28 7.19 35.79 -36.15
C TYR A 28 7.01 36.77 -34.99
N GLU A 29 6.19 36.42 -34.00
CA GLU A 29 5.93 37.24 -32.81
C GLU A 29 7.19 37.45 -31.96
N SER A 30 8.06 36.45 -31.85
CA SER A 30 9.32 36.57 -31.11
C SER A 30 10.29 37.55 -31.77
N ILE A 31 10.33 37.57 -33.10
CA ILE A 31 11.17 38.48 -33.88
C ILE A 31 10.64 39.92 -33.77
N VAL A 32 9.32 40.10 -33.76
CA VAL A 32 8.69 41.43 -33.71
C VAL A 32 8.87 42.10 -32.34
N LYS A 33 8.97 41.34 -31.24
CA LYS A 33 9.20 41.87 -29.88
C LYS A 33 10.50 42.67 -29.73
N ASP A 34 11.51 42.38 -30.55
CA ASP A 34 12.80 43.08 -30.53
C ASP A 34 12.77 44.43 -31.28
N PHE A 35 11.68 44.74 -31.99
CA PHE A 35 11.50 46.01 -32.69
C PHE A 35 10.63 46.99 -31.90
N GLN A 36 11.14 48.20 -31.65
CA GLN A 36 10.38 49.29 -30.99
C GLN A 36 9.34 49.96 -31.91
N LYS A 37 9.47 49.80 -33.23
CA LYS A 37 8.57 50.32 -34.28
C LYS A 37 8.39 49.26 -35.35
N ALA A 38 7.28 49.30 -36.10
CA ALA A 38 7.03 48.37 -37.18
C ALA A 38 8.23 48.31 -38.16
N PRO A 39 8.77 47.11 -38.47
CA PRO A 39 9.98 46.99 -39.28
C PRO A 39 9.72 47.40 -40.74
N THR A 40 10.69 48.09 -41.33
CA THR A 40 10.63 48.48 -42.75
C THR A 40 10.81 47.24 -43.65
N ALA A 41 10.23 47.25 -44.85
CA ALA A 41 10.33 46.14 -45.81
C ALA A 41 11.78 45.70 -46.13
N ALA A 42 12.76 46.61 -46.08
CA ALA A 42 14.18 46.29 -46.25
C ALA A 42 14.77 45.49 -45.07
N GLN A 43 14.37 45.80 -43.84
CA GLN A 43 14.82 45.09 -42.62
C GLN A 43 14.24 43.68 -42.57
N ALA A 44 12.95 43.52 -42.93
CA ALA A 44 12.30 42.21 -43.04
C ALA A 44 12.98 41.29 -44.06
N LYS A 45 13.40 41.83 -45.22
CA LYS A 45 14.16 41.07 -46.23
C LYS A 45 15.51 40.61 -45.71
N LYS A 46 16.24 41.47 -44.98
CA LYS A 46 17.53 41.11 -44.35
C LYS A 46 17.36 39.98 -43.32
N VAL A 47 16.36 40.08 -42.44
CA VAL A 47 16.07 39.04 -41.44
C VAL A 47 15.72 37.70 -42.10
N LYS A 48 14.93 37.70 -43.18
CA LYS A 48 14.65 36.48 -43.97
C LYS A 48 15.92 35.88 -44.59
N THR A 49 16.83 36.71 -45.11
CA THR A 49 18.10 36.23 -45.67
C THR A 49 19.01 35.63 -44.60
N VAL A 50 19.08 36.24 -43.41
CA VAL A 50 19.85 35.73 -42.26
C VAL A 50 19.26 34.39 -41.77
N ALA A 51 17.93 34.30 -41.64
CA ALA A 51 17.26 33.05 -41.25
C ALA A 51 17.55 31.90 -42.23
N LYS A 52 17.54 32.19 -43.54
CA LYS A 52 17.92 31.22 -44.59
C LYS A 52 19.38 30.78 -44.47
N LYS A 53 20.32 31.72 -44.22
CA LYS A 53 21.75 31.38 -44.05
C LYS A 53 22.00 30.45 -42.87
N HIS A 54 21.23 30.57 -41.80
CA HIS A 54 21.35 29.72 -40.62
C HIS A 54 20.46 28.46 -40.64
N ASN A 55 19.70 28.22 -41.73
CA ASN A 55 18.73 27.13 -41.85
C ASN A 55 17.73 27.10 -40.67
N ILE A 56 17.15 28.26 -40.35
CA ILE A 56 16.15 28.40 -39.28
C ILE A 56 14.79 28.65 -39.94
N ASN A 57 13.80 27.85 -39.56
CA ASN A 57 12.44 27.98 -40.07
C ASN A 57 11.66 29.02 -39.27
N VAL A 58 11.24 30.09 -39.94
CA VAL A 58 10.41 31.14 -39.34
C VAL A 58 8.95 30.81 -39.59
N VAL A 59 8.20 30.60 -38.51
CA VAL A 59 6.87 29.97 -38.52
C VAL A 59 5.90 30.80 -37.68
N SER A 60 4.59 30.72 -37.91
CA SER A 60 3.61 31.38 -37.04
C SER A 60 3.51 30.68 -35.66
N ALA A 61 3.01 31.37 -34.63
CA ALA A 61 2.79 30.75 -33.32
C ALA A 61 1.83 29.55 -33.41
N SER A 62 0.81 29.63 -34.25
CA SER A 62 -0.15 28.54 -34.50
C SER A 62 0.48 27.34 -35.19
N GLU A 63 1.38 27.56 -36.15
CA GLU A 63 2.08 26.51 -36.87
C GLU A 63 3.19 25.87 -36.01
N TYR A 64 3.87 26.66 -35.17
CA TYR A 64 4.85 26.14 -34.22
C TYR A 64 4.19 25.21 -33.18
N ALA A 65 3.01 25.58 -32.68
CA ALA A 65 2.24 24.74 -31.77
C ALA A 65 1.90 23.38 -32.39
N LYS A 66 1.48 23.33 -33.66
CA LYS A 66 1.22 22.08 -34.38
C LYS A 66 2.47 21.20 -34.48
N VAL A 67 3.59 21.77 -34.90
CA VAL A 67 4.86 21.04 -35.02
C VAL A 67 5.34 20.47 -33.67
N VAL A 68 5.08 21.17 -32.57
CA VAL A 68 5.42 20.68 -31.22
C VAL A 68 4.51 19.53 -30.80
N SER A 69 3.20 19.61 -31.09
CA SER A 69 2.24 18.53 -30.83
C SER A 69 2.59 17.27 -31.62
N ASP A 70 2.80 17.39 -32.93
CA ASP A 70 3.13 16.26 -33.81
C ASP A 70 4.43 15.56 -33.37
N LYS A 71 5.45 16.34 -33.00
CA LYS A 71 6.71 15.79 -32.46
C LYS A 71 6.54 15.11 -31.10
N LYS A 72 5.62 15.60 -30.26
CA LYS A 72 5.34 15.00 -28.96
C LYS A 72 4.63 13.66 -29.14
N GLU A 73 3.68 13.58 -30.06
CA GLU A 73 2.98 12.33 -30.42
C GLU A 73 3.96 11.29 -30.98
N GLN A 74 4.83 11.68 -31.93
CA GLN A 74 5.85 10.78 -32.47
C GLN A 74 6.82 10.24 -31.39
N ARG A 75 7.19 11.08 -30.41
CA ARG A 75 8.08 10.64 -29.32
C ARG A 75 7.37 9.66 -28.38
N LEU A 76 6.09 9.88 -28.10
CA LEU A 76 5.29 8.99 -27.27
C LEU A 76 5.12 7.62 -27.94
N GLU A 77 4.83 7.61 -29.24
CA GLU A 77 4.70 6.36 -30.01
C GLU A 77 6.03 5.60 -30.08
N ALA A 78 7.15 6.28 -30.32
CA ALA A 78 8.47 5.66 -30.29
C ALA A 78 8.82 5.07 -28.92
N GLN A 79 8.42 5.74 -27.83
CA GLN A 79 8.62 5.23 -26.47
C GLN A 79 7.75 4.00 -26.19
N ARG A 80 6.52 3.99 -26.69
CA ARG A 80 5.60 2.85 -26.59
C ARG A 80 6.12 1.64 -27.36
N VAL A 81 6.60 1.84 -28.60
CA VAL A 81 7.19 0.78 -29.41
C VAL A 81 8.45 0.23 -28.75
N ALA A 82 9.33 1.08 -28.25
CA ALA A 82 10.54 0.65 -27.55
C ALA A 82 10.21 -0.16 -26.27
N ALA A 83 9.19 0.24 -25.51
CA ALA A 83 8.73 -0.52 -24.35
C ALA A 83 8.19 -1.90 -24.74
N SER A 84 7.38 -1.98 -25.82
CA SER A 84 6.86 -3.27 -26.30
C SER A 84 7.94 -4.18 -26.90
N GLU A 85 8.97 -3.61 -27.52
CA GLU A 85 10.09 -4.38 -28.07
C GLU A 85 10.97 -4.93 -26.95
N GLN A 86 11.16 -4.15 -25.88
CA GLN A 86 11.86 -4.59 -24.68
C GLN A 86 11.08 -5.69 -23.92
N GLU A 87 9.74 -5.59 -23.82
CA GLU A 87 8.90 -6.67 -23.27
C GLU A 87 9.00 -7.95 -24.11
N LEU A 88 8.96 -7.84 -25.45
CA LEU A 88 9.10 -8.99 -26.34
C LEU A 88 10.50 -9.63 -26.26
N GLU A 89 11.56 -8.84 -26.08
CA GLU A 89 12.92 -9.34 -25.94
C GLU A 89 13.12 -10.08 -24.60
N ASP A 90 12.47 -9.62 -23.52
CA ASP A 90 12.44 -10.31 -22.22
C ASP A 90 11.64 -11.63 -22.23
N ASP A 91 10.61 -11.72 -23.08
CA ASP A 91 9.77 -12.91 -23.30
C ASP A 91 10.44 -13.95 -24.23
N PHE A 92 11.30 -13.52 -25.17
CA PHE A 92 12.02 -14.40 -26.11
C PHE A 92 13.43 -14.81 -25.65
N ASP A 93 13.77 -14.59 -24.38
CA ASP A 93 15.02 -15.06 -23.80
C ASP A 93 15.03 -16.60 -23.69
N ILE A 94 15.49 -17.25 -24.76
CA ILE A 94 15.64 -18.71 -24.91
C ILE A 94 16.44 -19.32 -23.74
N THR A 95 17.24 -18.53 -23.02
CA THR A 95 18.00 -19.01 -21.85
C THR A 95 17.10 -19.32 -20.65
N LYS A 96 16.04 -18.52 -20.40
CA LYS A 96 15.02 -18.80 -19.36
C LYS A 96 14.25 -20.07 -19.68
N ASP A 97 13.87 -20.25 -20.94
CA ASP A 97 13.15 -21.44 -21.39
C ASP A 97 14.00 -22.71 -21.29
N LYS A 98 15.31 -22.61 -21.51
CA LYS A 98 16.24 -23.74 -21.40
C LYS A 98 16.47 -24.15 -19.94
N GLU A 99 16.55 -23.21 -19.01
CA GLU A 99 16.54 -23.48 -17.56
C GLU A 99 15.23 -24.14 -17.12
N LEU A 100 14.08 -23.65 -17.61
CA LEU A 100 12.77 -24.28 -17.38
C LEU A 100 12.71 -25.71 -17.91
N LEU A 101 13.28 -25.98 -19.09
CA LEU A 101 13.27 -27.30 -19.73
C LEU A 101 14.21 -28.31 -19.04
N GLU A 102 15.36 -27.86 -18.53
CA GLU A 102 16.29 -28.70 -17.76
C GLU A 102 15.79 -28.93 -16.32
N TRP A 103 15.03 -27.98 -15.74
CA TRP A 103 14.44 -28.10 -14.41
C TRP A 103 13.18 -28.98 -14.38
N SER A 104 12.36 -28.94 -15.44
CA SER A 104 11.12 -29.72 -15.58
C SER A 104 11.34 -31.24 -15.65
N ARG A 105 12.54 -31.71 -16.05
CA ARG A 105 12.86 -33.14 -16.19
C ARG A 105 13.21 -33.86 -14.88
N SER A 106 13.32 -33.14 -13.77
CA SER A 106 13.69 -33.72 -12.48
C SER A 106 12.48 -33.84 -11.55
N ASP A 107 12.01 -35.07 -11.37
CA ASP A 107 10.88 -35.47 -10.49
C ASP A 107 11.29 -35.58 -9.01
N SER A 108 12.16 -34.67 -8.54
CA SER A 108 12.58 -34.65 -7.14
C SER A 108 11.57 -33.85 -6.30
N PRO A 109 10.99 -34.42 -5.22
CA PRO A 109 10.02 -33.72 -4.37
C PRO A 109 10.55 -32.40 -3.79
N VAL A 110 11.84 -32.37 -3.44
CA VAL A 110 12.52 -31.16 -2.92
C VAL A 110 12.59 -30.09 -4.01
N ARG A 111 12.92 -30.50 -5.24
CA ARG A 111 13.03 -29.58 -6.37
C ARG A 111 11.66 -29.08 -6.84
N MET A 112 10.63 -29.90 -6.70
CA MET A 112 9.24 -29.51 -6.88
C MET A 112 8.84 -28.43 -5.86
N TYR A 113 9.16 -28.62 -4.58
CA TYR A 113 8.87 -27.66 -3.52
C TYR A 113 9.57 -26.30 -3.73
N LEU A 114 10.87 -26.31 -4.02
CA LEU A 114 11.63 -25.07 -4.26
C LEU A 114 11.10 -24.28 -5.47
N ARG A 115 10.65 -24.98 -6.52
CA ARG A 115 9.99 -24.35 -7.67
C ARG A 115 8.68 -23.69 -7.25
N GLU A 116 7.86 -24.38 -6.45
CA GLU A 116 6.57 -23.86 -6.03
C GLU A 116 6.71 -22.69 -5.03
N MET A 117 7.68 -22.75 -4.12
CA MET A 117 8.03 -21.63 -3.24
C MET A 117 8.56 -20.43 -4.02
N GLY A 118 9.46 -20.64 -5.00
CA GLY A 118 10.08 -19.56 -5.78
C GLY A 118 9.14 -18.82 -6.71
N LYS A 119 7.95 -19.36 -7.00
CA LYS A 119 6.88 -18.66 -7.72
C LYS A 119 6.20 -17.59 -6.89
N ILE A 120 6.24 -17.70 -5.55
CA ILE A 120 5.58 -16.76 -4.65
C ILE A 120 6.56 -15.61 -4.38
N PRO A 121 6.24 -14.36 -4.79
CA PRO A 121 7.10 -13.22 -4.52
C PRO A 121 7.20 -12.96 -3.00
N LEU A 122 8.34 -12.42 -2.58
CA LEU A 122 8.50 -11.97 -1.20
C LEU A 122 7.56 -10.80 -0.91
N LEU A 123 6.96 -10.80 0.28
CA LEU A 123 6.11 -9.70 0.72
C LEU A 123 6.96 -8.44 0.96
N THR A 124 6.39 -7.30 0.62
CA THR A 124 6.88 -6.00 1.06
C THR A 124 6.42 -5.71 2.49
N LYS A 125 7.12 -4.80 3.18
CA LYS A 125 6.74 -4.38 4.55
C LYS A 125 5.30 -3.88 4.63
N GLU A 126 4.79 -3.23 3.59
CA GLU A 126 3.41 -2.73 3.54
C GLU A 126 2.40 -3.88 3.44
N GLU A 127 2.69 -4.88 2.61
CA GLU A 127 1.86 -6.09 2.46
C GLU A 127 1.87 -6.95 3.73
N GLU A 128 2.98 -7.04 4.46
CA GLU A 128 3.04 -7.72 5.75
C GLU A 128 2.09 -7.08 6.77
N VAL A 129 2.05 -5.75 6.82
CA VAL A 129 1.16 -5.01 7.71
C VAL A 129 -0.30 -5.20 7.30
N GLU A 130 -0.61 -5.10 6.00
CA GLU A 130 -1.97 -5.34 5.50
C GLU A 130 -2.45 -6.76 5.81
N LEU A 131 -1.58 -7.77 5.64
CA LEU A 131 -1.92 -9.14 5.96
C LEU A 131 -2.16 -9.33 7.47
N SER A 132 -1.33 -8.71 8.30
CA SER A 132 -1.53 -8.72 9.77
C SER A 132 -2.88 -8.12 10.15
N GLN A 133 -3.21 -6.96 9.59
CA GLN A 133 -4.49 -6.30 9.84
C GLN A 133 -5.67 -7.15 9.37
N ARG A 134 -5.56 -7.79 8.20
CA ARG A 134 -6.60 -8.68 7.68
C ARG A 134 -6.82 -9.91 8.57
N ILE A 135 -5.75 -10.44 9.16
CA ILE A 135 -5.85 -11.53 10.12
C ILE A 135 -6.56 -11.06 11.40
N GLU A 136 -6.21 -9.90 11.94
CA GLU A 136 -6.88 -9.31 13.11
C GLU A 136 -8.37 -9.06 12.85
N GLU A 137 -8.72 -8.45 11.71
CA GLU A 137 -10.12 -8.25 11.30
C GLU A 137 -10.87 -9.58 11.16
N GLY A 138 -10.22 -10.61 10.64
CA GLY A 138 -10.78 -11.96 10.55
C GLY A 138 -11.02 -12.59 11.93
N GLU A 139 -10.07 -12.45 12.86
CA GLU A 139 -10.24 -12.88 14.25
C GLU A 139 -11.43 -12.16 14.92
N ASP A 140 -11.55 -10.85 14.74
CA ASP A 140 -12.63 -10.05 15.30
C ASP A 140 -14.02 -10.49 14.78
N ILE A 141 -14.14 -10.77 13.47
CA ILE A 141 -15.39 -11.27 12.88
C ILE A 141 -15.78 -12.62 13.49
N ILE A 142 -14.81 -13.51 13.72
CA ILE A 142 -15.06 -14.82 14.33
C ILE A 142 -15.52 -14.64 15.78
N ILE A 143 -14.88 -13.74 16.54
CA ILE A 143 -15.25 -13.43 17.92
C ILE A 143 -16.66 -12.85 17.99
N ASP A 144 -17.02 -11.95 17.09
CA ASP A 144 -18.36 -11.35 17.04
C ASP A 144 -19.43 -12.41 16.71
N ALA A 145 -19.16 -13.29 15.75
CA ALA A 145 -20.04 -14.40 15.41
C ALA A 145 -20.26 -15.36 16.60
N ILE A 146 -19.20 -15.67 17.35
CA ILE A 146 -19.25 -16.46 18.59
C ILE A 146 -20.10 -15.74 19.65
N CYS A 147 -19.91 -14.44 19.82
CA CYS A 147 -20.65 -13.63 20.80
C CYS A 147 -22.13 -13.45 20.45
N SER A 148 -22.50 -13.54 19.16
CA SER A 148 -23.90 -13.43 18.72
C SER A 148 -24.80 -14.56 19.22
N VAL A 149 -24.21 -15.71 19.59
CA VAL A 149 -24.94 -16.89 20.06
C VAL A 149 -24.97 -16.92 21.60
N PRO A 150 -26.14 -16.73 22.25
CA PRO A 150 -26.21 -16.64 23.71
C PRO A 150 -25.71 -17.89 24.44
N TYR A 151 -25.95 -19.06 23.84
CA TYR A 151 -25.55 -20.36 24.38
C TYR A 151 -24.02 -20.48 24.53
N LEU A 152 -23.26 -19.90 23.60
CA LEU A 152 -21.81 -20.00 23.61
C LEU A 152 -21.20 -19.14 24.73
N VAL A 153 -21.81 -18.00 25.01
CA VAL A 153 -21.45 -17.16 26.17
C VAL A 153 -21.73 -17.90 27.48
N ASP A 154 -22.85 -18.62 27.59
CA ASP A 154 -23.13 -19.46 28.76
C ASP A 154 -22.12 -20.60 28.92
N TYR A 155 -21.72 -21.21 27.81
CA TYR A 155 -20.68 -22.23 27.82
C TYR A 155 -19.36 -21.66 28.36
N ILE A 156 -18.95 -20.46 27.92
CA ILE A 156 -17.76 -19.77 28.42
C ILE A 156 -17.90 -19.46 29.92
N LEU A 157 -19.07 -19.00 30.38
CA LEU A 157 -19.31 -18.72 31.81
C LEU A 157 -19.12 -19.96 32.69
N ASN A 158 -19.47 -21.15 32.20
CA ASN A 158 -19.27 -22.41 32.92
C ASN A 158 -17.79 -22.76 33.15
N TYR A 159 -16.85 -22.20 32.37
CA TYR A 159 -15.40 -22.39 32.61
C TYR A 159 -14.88 -21.68 33.85
N LYS A 160 -15.67 -20.78 34.46
CA LYS A 160 -15.28 -20.08 35.69
C LYS A 160 -14.87 -21.04 36.79
N GLU A 161 -15.70 -22.03 37.12
CA GLU A 161 -15.43 -22.95 38.23
C GLU A 161 -14.21 -23.86 37.96
N PRO A 162 -14.07 -24.51 36.79
CA PRO A 162 -12.88 -25.27 36.44
C PRO A 162 -11.57 -24.45 36.46
N LEU A 163 -11.63 -23.17 36.10
CA LEU A 163 -10.47 -22.27 36.13
C LEU A 163 -10.07 -21.88 37.56
N LEU A 164 -11.04 -21.72 38.48
CA LEU A 164 -10.79 -21.50 39.90
C LEU A 164 -10.25 -22.77 40.59
N ASN A 165 -10.80 -23.93 40.24
CA ASN A 165 -10.39 -25.23 40.81
C ASN A 165 -9.06 -25.75 40.26
N ARG A 166 -8.43 -25.01 39.33
CA ARG A 166 -7.17 -25.39 38.63
C ARG A 166 -7.27 -26.68 37.82
N GLU A 167 -8.47 -27.12 37.46
CA GLU A 167 -8.67 -28.25 36.54
C GLU A 167 -8.28 -27.88 35.10
N ARG A 168 -8.27 -26.59 34.77
CA ARG A 168 -7.98 -26.03 33.45
C ARG A 168 -6.96 -24.90 33.50
N ARG A 169 -6.19 -24.71 32.43
CA ARG A 169 -5.19 -23.63 32.32
C ARG A 169 -5.85 -22.32 31.86
N VAL A 170 -5.42 -21.19 32.43
CA VAL A 170 -5.96 -19.86 32.07
C VAL A 170 -5.62 -19.48 30.61
N LYS A 171 -4.48 -19.96 30.10
CA LYS A 171 -4.08 -19.81 28.69
C LYS A 171 -5.05 -20.47 27.69
N GLU A 172 -5.95 -21.37 28.14
CA GLU A 172 -6.98 -21.95 27.25
C GLU A 172 -8.08 -20.94 26.88
N LEU A 173 -8.34 -19.93 27.73
CA LEU A 173 -9.39 -18.94 27.51
C LEU A 173 -8.85 -17.51 27.30
N PHE A 174 -7.64 -17.21 27.80
CA PHE A 174 -7.05 -15.88 27.73
C PHE A 174 -5.76 -15.90 26.90
N LYS A 175 -5.76 -15.21 25.75
CA LYS A 175 -4.60 -15.05 24.85
C LYS A 175 -3.47 -14.25 25.53
N SER A 176 -3.84 -13.24 26.32
CA SER A 176 -2.92 -12.44 27.15
C SER A 176 -3.43 -12.44 28.59
N PHE A 177 -2.88 -13.31 29.42
CA PHE A 177 -3.10 -13.27 30.87
C PHE A 177 -1.79 -12.82 31.52
N GLU A 178 -1.82 -11.65 32.14
CA GLU A 178 -0.70 -11.11 32.92
C GLU A 178 -0.60 -11.88 34.25
N ASP A 179 -0.31 -13.17 34.16
CA ASP A 179 0.38 -13.85 35.24
C ASP A 179 1.75 -13.19 35.31
N GLY A 180 2.14 -12.67 36.47
CA GLY A 180 3.39 -11.93 36.69
C GLY A 180 4.64 -12.81 36.57
N ASP A 181 4.70 -13.65 35.55
CA ASP A 181 5.78 -14.51 35.14
C ASP A 181 6.05 -14.25 33.65
N GLU A 182 6.66 -13.09 33.37
CA GLU A 182 7.50 -12.97 32.18
C GLU A 182 8.80 -13.73 32.43
N SER A 183 8.73 -15.05 32.44
CA SER A 183 9.91 -15.91 32.28
C SER A 183 9.48 -17.27 31.77
N ALA A 184 9.99 -17.57 30.58
CA ALA A 184 9.99 -18.86 29.92
C ALA A 184 8.61 -19.42 29.55
N ASP A 185 8.31 -19.33 28.25
CA ASP A 185 7.99 -20.48 27.41
C ASP A 185 6.92 -20.08 26.38
N ASP A 186 7.38 -19.59 25.23
CA ASP A 186 7.06 -20.20 23.92
C ASP A 186 7.83 -19.47 22.81
N THR A 187 9.13 -19.78 22.70
CA THR A 187 9.84 -19.65 21.42
C THR A 187 10.28 -21.06 21.04
N THR A 188 9.54 -21.64 20.08
CA THR A 188 10.02 -22.54 19.02
C THR A 188 11.03 -23.63 19.39
N GLU A 189 10.61 -24.88 19.18
CA GLU A 189 11.41 -26.12 19.11
C GLU A 189 12.93 -25.94 18.88
N SER A 190 13.75 -26.39 19.83
CA SER A 190 15.07 -26.98 19.59
C SER A 190 15.68 -27.57 20.87
N GLU A 191 16.01 -28.85 20.79
CA GLU A 191 16.82 -29.76 21.62
C GLU A 191 17.60 -29.26 22.86
N GLY A 192 17.41 -30.00 23.98
CA GLY A 192 18.46 -30.70 24.72
C GLY A 192 19.38 -29.91 25.68
N ALA A 193 19.24 -30.16 27.00
CA ALA A 193 20.31 -30.61 27.92
C ALA A 193 19.90 -30.47 29.40
N ASP A 194 20.20 -31.51 30.17
CA ASP A 194 20.14 -31.64 31.63
C ASP A 194 20.70 -30.45 32.43
N LYS A 195 20.07 -30.17 33.59
CA LYS A 195 20.80 -30.03 34.87
C LYS A 195 19.91 -30.13 36.10
N GLU A 196 20.50 -30.81 37.09
CA GLU A 196 19.96 -31.31 38.35
C GLU A 196 19.57 -30.25 39.40
N GLU A 197 18.64 -30.71 40.25
CA GLU A 197 18.23 -30.42 41.64
C GLU A 197 18.86 -29.28 42.46
N GLY A 198 18.02 -28.65 43.30
CA GLY A 198 18.44 -28.12 44.61
C GLY A 198 17.67 -26.92 45.18
N GLU A 199 16.82 -27.21 46.19
CA GLU A 199 16.48 -26.40 47.39
C GLU A 199 15.41 -25.28 47.37
N GLU A 200 14.31 -25.62 48.06
CA GLU A 200 13.43 -24.86 48.98
C GLU A 200 13.27 -23.33 48.85
N SER A 201 12.01 -22.88 48.65
CA SER A 201 11.30 -22.01 49.61
C SER A 201 9.87 -21.65 49.15
N ALA A 202 8.86 -22.13 49.88
CA ALA A 202 7.54 -21.48 49.93
C ALA A 202 7.61 -20.32 50.96
N PRO A 203 7.07 -19.11 50.66
CA PRO A 203 5.62 -18.90 50.72
C PRO A 203 5.12 -17.85 49.69
N VAL A 204 5.62 -17.88 48.46
CA VAL A 204 5.24 -16.90 47.41
C VAL A 204 3.92 -17.28 46.72
N GLU A 205 3.50 -18.55 46.79
CA GLU A 205 2.34 -19.04 46.05
C GLU A 205 1.00 -18.44 46.49
N SER A 206 0.72 -18.31 47.79
CA SER A 206 -0.62 -17.91 48.29
C SER A 206 -1.09 -16.54 47.79
N LYS A 207 -0.22 -15.51 47.84
CA LYS A 207 -0.54 -14.17 47.32
C LYS A 207 -0.63 -14.11 45.80
N LYS A 208 0.04 -15.02 45.09
CA LYS A 208 -0.02 -15.13 43.62
C LYS A 208 -1.31 -15.83 43.18
N VAL A 209 -1.76 -16.86 43.90
CA VAL A 209 -3.05 -17.53 43.66
C VAL A 209 -4.19 -16.53 43.78
N ASP A 210 -4.17 -15.70 44.82
CA ASP A 210 -5.23 -14.72 45.06
C ASP A 210 -5.34 -13.70 43.93
N LYS A 211 -4.20 -13.18 43.42
CA LYS A 211 -4.18 -12.24 42.30
C LYS A 211 -4.78 -12.83 41.03
N ARG A 212 -4.37 -14.05 40.66
CA ARG A 212 -4.91 -14.77 39.51
C ARG A 212 -6.42 -14.99 39.65
N VAL A 213 -6.87 -15.47 40.81
CA VAL A 213 -8.29 -15.71 41.08
C VAL A 213 -9.10 -14.40 41.02
N THR A 214 -8.58 -13.30 41.58
CA THR A 214 -9.25 -11.99 41.50
C THR A 214 -9.39 -11.50 40.05
N GLN A 215 -8.33 -11.61 39.24
CA GLN A 215 -8.37 -11.21 37.84
C GLN A 215 -9.39 -12.03 37.04
N VAL A 216 -9.39 -13.36 37.21
CA VAL A 216 -10.38 -14.24 36.56
C VAL A 216 -11.78 -13.81 36.98
N VAL A 217 -12.06 -13.67 38.27
CA VAL A 217 -13.38 -13.27 38.77
C VAL A 217 -13.81 -11.90 38.24
N GLU A 218 -12.93 -10.93 38.14
CA GLU A 218 -13.23 -9.60 37.57
C GLU A 218 -13.59 -9.68 36.09
N ARG A 219 -12.83 -10.43 35.29
CA ARG A 219 -13.10 -10.63 33.85
C ARG A 219 -14.43 -11.35 33.63
N PHE A 220 -14.71 -12.40 34.40
CA PHE A 220 -15.98 -13.11 34.35
C PHE A 220 -17.17 -12.24 34.81
N LYS A 221 -16.99 -11.39 35.83
CA LYS A 221 -18.02 -10.40 36.22
C LYS A 221 -18.30 -9.37 35.12
N ALA A 222 -17.25 -8.90 34.43
CA ALA A 222 -17.41 -8.01 33.29
C ALA A 222 -18.20 -8.69 32.17
N LEU A 223 -17.91 -9.96 31.87
CA LEU A 223 -18.63 -10.76 30.89
C LEU A 223 -20.10 -10.98 31.29
N GLU A 224 -20.39 -11.31 32.55
CA GLU A 224 -21.76 -11.44 33.07
C GLU A 224 -22.56 -10.13 32.93
N LYS A 225 -21.90 -8.98 33.14
CA LYS A 225 -22.52 -7.66 32.97
C LYS A 225 -22.81 -7.38 31.50
N ALA A 226 -21.83 -7.59 30.62
CA ALA A 226 -21.99 -7.41 29.17
C ALA A 226 -23.10 -8.30 28.61
N LYS A 227 -23.17 -9.57 29.02
CA LYS A 227 -24.25 -10.48 28.65
C LYS A 227 -25.63 -9.93 29.02
N LYS A 228 -25.78 -9.40 30.24
CA LYS A 228 -27.05 -8.81 30.70
C LYS A 228 -27.43 -7.56 29.93
N GLU A 229 -26.46 -6.72 29.57
CA GLU A 229 -26.69 -5.53 28.74
C GLU A 229 -27.11 -5.92 27.32
N TRP A 230 -26.42 -6.88 26.71
CA TRP A 230 -26.75 -7.41 25.40
C TRP A 230 -28.14 -8.05 25.34
N ILE A 231 -28.52 -8.85 26.33
CA ILE A 231 -29.88 -9.42 26.40
C ILE A 231 -30.93 -8.30 26.47
N LYS A 232 -30.71 -7.27 27.30
CA LYS A 232 -31.64 -6.13 27.40
C LYS A 232 -31.73 -5.34 26.10
N GLU A 233 -30.62 -5.15 25.40
CA GLU A 233 -30.61 -4.48 24.10
C GLU A 233 -31.32 -5.31 23.04
N LYS A 234 -31.10 -6.62 23.02
CA LYS A 234 -31.80 -7.55 22.15
C LYS A 234 -33.31 -7.56 22.41
N GLU A 235 -33.75 -7.64 23.66
CA GLU A 235 -35.17 -7.56 24.04
C GLU A 235 -35.81 -6.22 23.63
N LYS A 236 -35.08 -5.11 23.79
CA LYS A 236 -35.54 -3.79 23.32
C LYS A 236 -35.63 -3.73 21.80
N PHE A 237 -34.67 -4.33 21.10
CA PHE A 237 -34.62 -4.37 19.65
C PHE A 237 -35.76 -5.23 19.08
N GLU A 238 -35.99 -6.42 19.65
CA GLU A 238 -37.11 -7.29 19.30
C GLU A 238 -38.45 -6.57 19.52
N LYS A 239 -38.62 -5.91 20.68
CA LYS A 239 -39.81 -5.11 20.96
C LYS A 239 -40.01 -3.94 19.99
N ALA A 240 -38.93 -3.26 19.60
CA ALA A 240 -39.00 -2.16 18.63
C ALA A 240 -39.35 -2.64 17.22
N LEU A 241 -39.00 -3.89 16.88
CA LEU A 241 -39.35 -4.53 15.63
C LEU A 241 -40.85 -4.89 15.61
N GLU A 242 -41.36 -5.49 16.69
CA GLU A 242 -42.79 -5.77 16.90
C GLU A 242 -43.64 -4.49 16.84
N ASP A 243 -43.22 -3.43 17.56
CA ASP A 243 -43.88 -2.12 17.56
C ASP A 243 -43.83 -1.40 16.18
N GLY A 244 -42.96 -1.85 15.27
CA GLY A 244 -42.81 -1.34 13.91
C GLY A 244 -43.72 -2.05 12.91
N GLU A 245 -43.83 -3.38 13.01
CA GLU A 245 -44.75 -4.20 12.21
C GLU A 245 -46.23 -3.86 12.52
N ASP A 246 -46.58 -3.60 13.79
CA ASP A 246 -47.94 -3.22 14.20
C ASP A 246 -48.43 -1.88 13.59
N ARG A 247 -47.51 -1.01 13.14
CA ARG A 247 -47.86 0.27 12.49
C ARG A 247 -48.12 0.15 11.00
N GLU A 248 -47.62 -0.89 10.35
CA GLU A 248 -47.91 -1.14 8.92
C GLU A 248 -49.26 -1.85 8.75
N ASP A 249 -49.66 -2.66 9.73
CA ASP A 249 -50.93 -3.41 9.72
C ASP A 249 -52.16 -2.59 10.15
N THR A 250 -51.98 -1.39 10.70
CA THR A 250 -53.07 -0.51 11.17
C THR A 250 -53.53 0.55 10.15
N ILE A 251 -53.01 0.51 8.91
CA ILE A 251 -53.32 1.50 7.84
C ILE A 251 -54.35 1.00 6.81
N PHE A 252 -55.00 -0.15 7.02
CA PHE A 252 -56.13 -0.61 6.18
C PHE A 252 -57.48 -0.62 6.91
#